data_AF-A0A838NQI7-F1
#
_entry.id   AF-A0A838NQI7-F1
#
_cell.length_a   1.000
_cell.length_b   1.000
_cell.length_c   1.000
_cell.angle_alpha   90.00
_cell.angle_beta   90.00
_cell.angle_gamma   90.00
#
_symmetry.space_group_name_H-M   'P 1'
#
loop_
_entity.id
_entity.type
_entity.pdbx_description
1 polymer ?
#
loop_
_entity_poly.entity_id
_entity_poly.type
_entity_poly.pdbx_seq_one_letter_code
_entity_poly.pdbx_strand_id
1 'polypeptide(L)'
;MPPRGSVSSATSARIIHGALATGVLMFCLVAWFLGRSSALPVYALPDRRVLYIALFLVSAVLFGAAMFTADRLGRPSPGMSQDEWWRGNLGKAVAIWAMVEAPAILGLIAYTLTHDFRAL
;
A
#
# COMPACT_ATOMS: atom_id res chain seq x y z
N MET A 1 -33.62 -22.75 1.57
CA MET A 1 -32.21 -22.35 1.45
C MET A 1 -31.62 -22.31 2.85
N PRO A 2 -30.55 -23.05 3.16
CA PRO A 2 -29.88 -22.89 4.45
C PRO A 2 -29.35 -21.44 4.58
N PRO A 3 -29.42 -20.83 5.77
CA PRO A 3 -28.89 -19.49 5.98
C PRO A 3 -27.39 -19.51 5.68
N ARG A 4 -26.97 -18.69 4.70
CA ARG A 4 -25.55 -18.43 4.48
C ARG A 4 -25.02 -17.78 5.75
N GLY A 5 -24.27 -18.52 6.56
CA GLY A 5 -23.60 -17.96 7.73
C GLY A 5 -22.82 -16.71 7.29
N SER A 6 -23.09 -15.57 7.91
CA SER A 6 -22.39 -14.33 7.59
C SER A 6 -20.89 -14.56 7.78
N VAL A 7 -20.09 -14.27 6.75
CA VAL A 7 -18.63 -14.41 6.81
C VAL A 7 -18.11 -13.51 7.94
N SER A 8 -17.26 -14.07 8.81
CA SER A 8 -16.60 -13.33 9.89
C SER A 8 -15.87 -12.11 9.34
N SER A 9 -16.02 -10.95 10.00
CA SER A 9 -15.39 -9.69 9.59
C SER A 9 -13.86 -9.79 9.65
N ALA A 10 -13.30 -10.60 10.55
CA ALA A 10 -11.87 -10.91 10.57
C ALA A 10 -11.42 -11.69 9.33
N THR A 11 -12.23 -12.65 8.88
CA THR A 11 -11.95 -13.39 7.63
C THR A 11 -12.03 -12.47 6.42
N SER A 12 -13.04 -11.59 6.35
CA SER A 12 -13.12 -10.57 5.31
C SER A 12 -11.89 -9.66 5.29
N ALA A 13 -11.41 -9.22 6.45
CA ALA A 13 -10.21 -8.39 6.56
C ALA A 13 -8.97 -9.07 5.96
N ARG A 14 -8.75 -10.36 6.26
CA ARG A 14 -7.64 -11.14 5.69
C ARG A 14 -7.74 -11.30 4.18
N ILE A 15 -8.95 -11.57 3.68
CA ILE A 15 -9.20 -11.70 2.24
C ILE A 15 -8.92 -10.37 1.54
N ILE A 16 -9.42 -9.26 2.09
CA ILE A 16 -9.22 -7.92 1.52
C ILE A 16 -7.73 -7.56 1.50
N HIS A 17 -7.02 -7.77 2.61
CA HIS A 17 -5.59 -7.51 2.67
C HIS A 17 -4.81 -8.39 1.68
N GLY A 18 -5.09 -9.69 1.64
CA GLY A 18 -4.45 -10.60 0.70
C GLY A 18 -4.70 -10.21 -0.76
N ALA A 19 -5.94 -9.82 -1.10
CA ALA A 19 -6.29 -9.34 -2.43
C ALA A 19 -5.58 -8.02 -2.77
N LEU A 20 -5.49 -7.09 -1.81
CA LEU A 20 -4.78 -5.82 -1.97
C LEU A 20 -3.30 -6.06 -2.26
N ALA A 21 -2.61 -6.81 -1.39
CA ALA A 21 -1.19 -7.12 -1.55
C ALA A 21 -0.91 -7.85 -2.87
N THR A 22 -1.73 -8.85 -3.22
CA THR A 22 -1.60 -9.57 -4.50
C THR A 22 -1.82 -8.64 -5.69
N GLY A 23 -2.81 -7.74 -5.61
CA GLY A 23 -3.06 -6.74 -6.64
C GLY A 23 -1.90 -5.77 -6.83
N VAL A 24 -1.31 -5.28 -5.75
CA VAL A 24 -0.11 -4.42 -5.77
C VAL A 24 1.07 -5.16 -6.40
N LEU A 25 1.35 -6.39 -5.98
CA LEU A 25 2.43 -7.20 -6.56
C LEU A 25 2.22 -7.46 -8.05
N MET A 26 1.00 -7.79 -8.47
CA MET A 26 0.68 -8.04 -9.87
C MET A 26 0.78 -6.76 -10.71
N PHE A 27 0.30 -5.63 -10.17
CA PHE A 27 0.50 -4.32 -10.80
C PHE A 27 1.99 -4.03 -10.97
N CYS A 28 2.79 -4.24 -9.92
CA CYS A 28 4.23 -3.99 -9.96
C CYS A 28 4.93 -4.84 -11.02
N LEU A 29 4.59 -6.13 -11.10
CA LEU A 29 5.12 -7.03 -12.11
C LEU A 29 4.79 -6.57 -13.54
N VAL A 30 3.52 -6.21 -13.79
CA VAL A 30 3.06 -5.77 -15.12
C VAL A 30 3.69 -4.42 -15.50
N ALA A 31 3.67 -3.45 -14.58
CA ALA A 31 4.26 -2.12 -14.81
C ALA A 31 5.77 -2.22 -15.06
N TRP A 32 6.48 -3.06 -14.31
CA TRP A 32 7.89 -3.36 -14.58
C TRP A 32 8.09 -3.99 -15.95
N PHE A 33 7.29 -5.01 -16.30
CA PHE A 33 7.43 -5.72 -17.57
C PHE A 33 7.18 -4.83 -18.79
N LEU A 34 6.21 -3.92 -18.71
CA LEU A 34 5.91 -2.93 -19.75
C LEU A 34 6.93 -1.78 -19.77
N GLY A 35 7.40 -1.35 -18.60
CA GLY A 35 8.32 -0.23 -18.44
C GLY A 35 9.78 -0.55 -18.74
N ARG A 36 10.21 -1.82 -18.68
CA ARG A 36 11.62 -2.23 -18.86
C ARG A 36 12.24 -1.87 -20.22
N SER A 37 11.40 -1.56 -21.22
CA SER A 37 11.83 -1.19 -22.57
C SER A 37 11.58 0.28 -22.90
N SER A 38 11.04 1.04 -21.94
CA SER A 38 10.52 2.40 -22.14
C SER A 38 11.15 3.33 -21.11
N ALA A 39 12.26 3.98 -21.47
CA ALA A 39 12.84 5.06 -20.67
C ALA A 39 12.43 6.42 -21.24
N LEU A 40 12.08 7.37 -20.38
CA LEU A 40 11.90 8.74 -20.82
C LEU A 40 13.26 9.38 -21.14
N PRO A 41 13.32 10.33 -22.10
CA PRO A 41 14.52 11.10 -22.36
C PRO A 41 14.98 11.83 -21.09
N VAL A 42 16.28 11.86 -20.82
CA VAL A 42 16.85 12.44 -19.58
C VAL A 42 16.43 13.89 -19.34
N TYR A 43 16.22 14.67 -20.40
CA TYR A 43 15.77 16.07 -20.31
C TYR A 43 14.30 16.23 -19.87
N ALA A 44 13.49 15.17 -19.96
CA ALA A 44 12.08 15.17 -19.57
C ALA A 44 11.91 14.80 -18.08
N LEU A 45 12.98 14.42 -17.39
CA LEU A 45 12.96 14.01 -16.00
C LEU A 45 13.39 15.18 -15.09
N PRO A 46 12.77 15.32 -13.89
CA PRO A 46 13.28 16.21 -12.86
C PRO A 46 14.73 15.87 -12.51
N ASP A 47 15.45 16.81 -11.89
CA ASP A 47 16.75 16.52 -11.29
C ASP A 47 16.62 15.29 -10.37
N ARG A 48 17.46 14.28 -10.59
CA ARG A 48 17.42 13.00 -9.86
C ARG A 48 17.51 13.19 -8.35
N ARG A 49 18.26 14.19 -7.88
CA ARG A 49 18.37 14.50 -6.45
C ARG A 49 17.03 14.97 -5.89
N VAL A 50 16.35 15.85 -6.62
CA VAL A 50 15.01 16.34 -6.26
C VAL A 50 14.02 15.19 -6.25
N LEU A 51 14.07 14.31 -7.26
CA LEU A 51 13.22 13.12 -7.33
C LEU A 51 13.41 12.21 -6.11
N TYR A 52 14.65 11.87 -5.74
CA TYR A 52 14.93 10.98 -4.61
C TYR A 52 14.55 11.60 -3.27
N ILE A 53 14.81 12.89 -3.09
CA ILE A 53 14.40 13.60 -1.87
C ILE A 53 12.87 13.64 -1.78
N ALA A 54 12.18 13.97 -2.88
CA ALA A 54 10.73 14.00 -2.91
C ALA A 54 10.13 12.62 -2.63
N LEU A 55 10.64 11.57 -3.27
CA LEU A 55 10.20 10.20 -3.06
C LEU A 55 10.43 9.76 -1.60
N PHE A 56 11.61 10.04 -1.04
CA PHE A 56 11.91 9.75 0.36
C PHE A 56 10.95 10.46 1.31
N LEU A 57 10.73 11.77 1.12
CA LEU A 57 9.86 12.55 1.99
C LEU A 57 8.40 12.09 1.91
N VAL A 58 7.89 11.84 0.70
CA VAL A 58 6.52 11.33 0.51
C VAL A 58 6.37 9.95 1.14
N SER A 59 7.32 9.04 0.90
CA SER A 59 7.31 7.71 1.51
C SER A 59 7.37 7.76 3.04
N ALA A 60 8.22 8.64 3.60
CA ALA A 60 8.33 8.82 5.04
C ALA A 60 7.05 9.39 5.66
N VAL A 61 6.40 10.35 4.98
CA VAL A 61 5.12 10.92 5.41
C VAL A 61 4.01 9.88 5.37
N LEU A 62 3.90 9.11 4.28
CA LEU A 62 2.89 8.05 4.14
C LEU A 62 3.07 6.96 5.20
N PHE A 63 4.31 6.50 5.38
CA PHE A 63 4.63 5.51 6.40
C PHE A 63 4.38 6.06 7.82
N GLY A 64 4.81 7.29 8.09
CA GLY A 64 4.57 7.95 9.37
C GLY A 64 3.07 8.11 9.67
N ALA A 65 2.28 8.52 8.68
CA ALA A 65 0.82 8.63 8.78
C ALA A 65 0.16 7.25 9.01
N ALA A 66 0.64 6.20 8.34
CA ALA A 66 0.19 4.83 8.53
C ALA A 66 0.42 4.38 9.97
N MET A 67 1.65 4.55 10.49
CA MET A 67 2.01 4.17 11.85
C MET A 67 1.25 4.97 12.91
N PHE A 68 1.11 6.28 12.71
CA PHE A 68 0.34 7.15 13.59
C PHE A 68 -1.15 6.75 13.65
N THR A 69 -1.72 6.40 12.50
CA THR A 69 -3.13 5.96 12.42
C THR A 69 -3.30 4.55 12.99
N ALA A 70 -2.33 3.66 12.77
CA ALA A 70 -2.34 2.30 13.28
C ALA A 70 -2.28 2.25 14.82
N ASP A 71 -1.47 3.10 15.44
CA ASP A 71 -1.43 3.23 16.90
C ASP A 71 -2.81 3.64 17.46
N ARG A 72 -3.50 4.53 16.76
CA ARG A 72 -4.83 5.04 17.14
C ARG A 72 -5.99 4.09 16.88
N LEU A 73 -5.80 3.00 16.14
CA LEU A 73 -6.82 1.97 15.98
C LEU A 73 -7.16 1.28 17.32
N GLY A 74 -6.20 1.29 18.25
CA GLY A 74 -6.37 0.70 19.57
C GLY A 74 -6.45 -0.83 19.53
N ARG A 75 -6.13 -1.46 20.65
CA ARG A 75 -6.31 -2.91 20.81
C ARG A 75 -7.78 -3.22 21.10
N PRO A 76 -8.28 -4.42 20.72
CA PRO A 76 -9.60 -4.86 21.16
C PRO A 76 -9.72 -4.80 22.68
N SER A 77 -10.79 -4.19 23.19
CA SER A 77 -11.06 -4.12 24.63
C SER A 77 -11.28 -5.53 25.20
N PRO A 78 -10.99 -5.76 26.50
CA PRO A 78 -11.27 -7.04 27.15
C PRO A 78 -12.76 -7.42 26.98
N GLY A 79 -13.02 -8.61 26.42
CA GLY A 79 -14.38 -9.11 26.15
C GLY A 79 -14.97 -8.73 24.78
N MET A 80 -14.33 -7.85 24.01
CA MET A 80 -14.74 -7.52 22.64
C MET A 80 -14.37 -8.66 21.69
N SER A 81 -15.32 -9.06 20.83
CA SER A 81 -15.03 -10.07 19.80
C SER A 81 -14.12 -9.50 18.71
N GLN A 82 -13.27 -10.35 18.12
CA GLN A 82 -12.40 -9.93 17.02
C GLN A 82 -13.19 -9.40 15.81
N ASP A 83 -14.34 -10.01 15.53
CA ASP A 83 -15.23 -9.60 14.43
C ASP A 83 -15.84 -8.23 14.66
N GLU A 84 -16.24 -7.93 15.89
CA GLU A 84 -16.76 -6.62 16.27
C GLU A 84 -15.69 -5.52 16.10
N TRP A 85 -14.46 -5.80 16.53
CA TRP A 85 -13.35 -4.88 16.33
C TRP A 85 -13.07 -4.62 14.84
N TRP A 86 -13.01 -5.68 14.02
CA TRP A 86 -12.79 -5.52 12.57
C TRP A 86 -13.93 -4.79 11.90
N ARG A 87 -15.18 -5.05 12.29
CA ARG A 87 -16.35 -4.39 11.69
C ARG A 87 -16.30 -2.87 11.87
N GLY A 88 -15.83 -2.39 13.02
CA GLY A 88 -15.67 -0.94 13.27
C GLY A 88 -14.41 -0.31 12.67
N ASN A 89 -13.37 -1.12 12.38
CA ASN A 89 -12.03 -0.61 12.05
C ASN A 89 -11.54 -0.98 10.64
N LEU A 90 -12.24 -1.84 9.91
CA LEU A 90 -11.80 -2.37 8.61
C LEU A 90 -11.47 -1.26 7.60
N GLY A 91 -12.31 -0.24 7.48
CA GLY A 91 -12.06 0.87 6.55
C GLY A 91 -10.78 1.65 6.87
N LYS A 92 -10.50 1.88 8.16
CA LYS A 92 -9.26 2.53 8.62
C LYS A 92 -8.05 1.64 8.37
N ALA A 93 -8.18 0.33 8.61
CA ALA A 93 -7.12 -0.64 8.34
C ALA A 93 -6.76 -0.69 6.84
N VAL A 94 -7.75 -0.67 5.95
CA VAL A 94 -7.53 -0.60 4.50
C VAL A 94 -6.78 0.68 4.11
N ALA A 95 -7.13 1.83 4.69
CA ALA A 95 -6.42 3.08 4.45
C ALA A 95 -4.95 3.00 4.90
N ILE A 96 -4.69 2.40 6.07
CA ILE A 96 -3.32 2.17 6.57
C ILE A 96 -2.55 1.26 5.62
N TRP A 97 -3.13 0.14 5.18
CA TRP A 97 -2.47 -0.76 4.23
C TRP A 97 -2.15 -0.03 2.92
N ALA A 98 -3.08 0.76 2.38
CA ALA A 98 -2.84 1.56 1.17
C ALA A 98 -1.70 2.58 1.36
N MET A 99 -1.60 3.23 2.51
CA MET A 99 -0.50 4.15 2.82
C MET A 99 0.85 3.44 2.91
N VAL A 100 0.89 2.20 3.39
CA VAL A 100 2.11 1.38 3.46
C VAL A 100 2.55 0.88 2.09
N GLU A 101 1.59 0.53 1.22
CA GLU A 101 1.88 -0.03 -0.12
C GLU A 101 2.17 1.05 -1.18
N ALA A 102 1.60 2.25 -1.05
CA ALA A 102 1.78 3.34 -2.02
C ALA A 102 3.25 3.72 -2.31
N PRO A 103 4.17 3.77 -1.32
CA PRO A 103 5.60 3.95 -1.55
C PRO A 103 6.21 2.98 -2.56
N ALA A 104 5.80 1.70 -2.55
CA ALA A 104 6.34 0.70 -3.47
C ALA A 104 5.92 0.98 -4.92
N ILE A 105 4.68 1.44 -5.12
CA ILE A 105 4.17 1.85 -6.44
C ILE A 105 4.91 3.10 -6.93
N LEU A 106 5.10 4.10 -6.06
CA LEU A 106 5.81 5.33 -6.40
C LEU A 106 7.28 5.05 -6.77
N GLY A 107 7.96 4.20 -5.99
CA GLY A 107 9.33 3.78 -6.28
C GLY A 107 9.44 3.04 -7.61
N LEU A 108 8.48 2.15 -7.91
CA LEU A 108 8.45 1.47 -9.20
C LEU A 108 8.23 2.43 -10.37
N ILE A 109 7.34 3.42 -10.23
CA ILE A 109 7.14 4.44 -11.26
C ILE A 109 8.43 5.24 -11.47
N ALA A 110 9.07 5.67 -10.38
CA ALA A 110 10.35 6.37 -10.47
C ALA A 110 11.43 5.51 -11.14
N TYR A 111 11.49 4.21 -10.83
CA TYR A 111 12.39 3.25 -11.48
C TYR A 111 12.07 3.08 -12.97
N THR A 112 10.81 2.88 -13.37
CA THR A 112 10.48 2.68 -14.79
C THR A 112 10.78 3.93 -15.62
N LEU A 113 10.60 5.13 -15.05
CA LEU A 113 10.91 6.38 -15.73
C LEU A 113 12.43 6.66 -15.84
N THR A 114 13.22 6.26 -14.84
CA THR A 114 14.65 6.62 -14.73
C THR A 114 15.63 5.48 -15.04
N HIS A 115 15.18 4.23 -14.89
CA HIS A 115 15.97 3.00 -14.81
C HIS A 115 17.10 3.06 -13.76
N ASP A 116 16.92 3.87 -12.72
CA ASP A 116 17.86 3.98 -11.60
C ASP A 116 17.33 3.20 -10.38
N PHE A 117 18.10 2.20 -9.94
CA PHE A 117 17.76 1.34 -8.80
C PHE A 117 17.71 2.08 -7.47
N ARG A 118 18.28 3.29 -7.37
CA ARG A 118 18.21 4.12 -6.16
C ARG A 118 16.81 4.64 -5.85
N ALA A 119 15.88 4.49 -6.80
CA ALA A 119 14.47 4.86 -6.65
C ALA A 119 13.58 3.74 -6.06
N LEU A 120 14.12 2.52 -5.90
CA LEU A 120 13.46 1.40 -5.22
C LEU A 120 13.89 1.35 -3.75
#